data_AF-A0A516WPZ0-F1
#
_entry.id   AF-A0A516WPZ0-F1
#
_cell.length_a   1.000
_cell.length_b   1.000
_cell.length_c   1.000
_cell.angle_alpha   90.00
_cell.angle_beta   90.00
_cell.angle_gamma   90.00
#
_symmetry.space_group_name_H-M   'P 1'
#
loop_
_entity.id
_entity.type
_entity.pdbx_description
1 polymer ?
#
loop_
_entity_poly.entity_id
_entity_poly.type
_entity_poly.pdbx_seq_one_letter_code
_entity_poly.pdbx_strand_id
1 'polypeptide(L)'
;MPNWTPFRSGMDPDPRFTLANERTYLAWMRTATAFVASGLGVEAFGGSLLPPAVRTGLAALLLISGAVVAVASFVQWITAERALRTGRTLPVPVMAPVVGVVLVVCASVLVVEVLRF
;
A
#
# COMPACT_ATOMS: atom_id res chain seq x y z
N MET A 1 -6.68 26.91 -7.00
CA MET A 1 -5.99 26.36 -5.80
C MET A 1 -6.84 25.22 -5.27
N PRO A 2 -6.32 24.00 -5.08
CA PRO A 2 -7.09 22.91 -4.48
C PRO A 2 -7.55 23.35 -3.09
N ASN A 3 -8.85 23.19 -2.79
CA ASN A 3 -9.44 23.56 -1.51
C ASN A 3 -9.06 22.52 -0.44
N TRP A 4 -7.90 22.71 0.18
CA TRP A 4 -7.41 21.92 1.33
C TRP A 4 -8.21 22.14 2.63
N THR A 5 -9.51 22.40 2.54
CA THR A 5 -10.43 22.56 3.69
C THR A 5 -11.30 21.31 3.96
N PRO A 6 -10.83 20.04 3.83
CA PRO A 6 -11.69 18.91 4.16
C PRO A 6 -12.00 18.81 5.66
N PHE A 7 -11.26 19.55 6.49
CA PHE A 7 -11.44 19.59 7.95
C PHE A 7 -12.34 20.74 8.45
N ARG A 8 -12.83 21.63 7.57
CA ARG A 8 -13.67 22.78 8.01
C ARG A 8 -15.18 22.51 7.98
N SER A 9 -15.64 21.41 7.40
CA SER A 9 -17.07 21.09 7.26
C SER A 9 -17.42 19.81 8.03
N GLY A 10 -18.46 19.87 8.87
CA GLY A 10 -18.93 18.76 9.70
C GLY A 10 -18.58 18.97 11.18
N MET A 11 -19.08 18.09 12.06
CA MET A 11 -18.68 18.08 13.46
C MET A 11 -17.34 17.37 13.60
N ASP A 12 -16.50 17.85 14.53
CA ASP A 12 -15.24 17.17 14.80
C ASP A 12 -15.54 15.74 15.30
N PRO A 13 -14.92 14.71 14.69
CA PRO A 13 -15.12 13.33 15.12
C PRO A 13 -14.57 13.15 16.52
N ASP A 14 -15.12 12.16 17.22
CA ASP A 14 -14.52 11.69 18.47
C ASP A 14 -13.05 11.30 18.21
N PRO A 15 -12.07 11.87 18.97
CA PRO A 15 -10.65 11.65 18.76
C PRO A 15 -10.24 10.18 18.63
N ARG A 16 -10.97 9.25 19.27
CA ARG A 16 -10.66 7.81 19.18
C ARG A 16 -10.77 7.25 17.76
N PHE A 17 -11.73 7.75 16.96
CA PHE A 17 -11.93 7.28 15.59
C PHE A 17 -10.90 7.87 14.63
N THR A 18 -10.55 9.14 14.82
CA THR A 18 -9.44 9.77 14.07
C THR A 18 -8.12 9.06 14.35
N LEU A 19 -7.79 8.75 15.61
CA LEU A 19 -6.59 7.99 15.96
C LEU A 19 -6.60 6.55 15.42
N ALA A 20 -7.78 5.90 15.33
CA ALA A 20 -7.90 4.59 14.69
C ALA A 20 -7.64 4.65 13.17
N ASN A 21 -8.14 5.70 12.50
CA ASN A 21 -7.88 5.95 11.09
C ASN A 21 -6.39 6.21 10.81
N GLU A 22 -5.75 7.03 11.64
CA GLU A 22 -4.31 7.30 11.56
C GLU A 22 -3.48 6.02 11.73
N ARG A 23 -3.81 5.16 12.71
CA ARG A 23 -3.14 3.85 12.86
C ARG A 23 -3.26 2.98 11.62
N THR A 24 -4.43 3.00 10.97
CA THR A 24 -4.66 2.24 9.73
C THR A 24 -3.81 2.81 8.59
N TYR A 25 -3.74 4.14 8.45
CA TYR A 25 -2.86 4.81 7.49
C TYR A 25 -1.38 4.45 7.71
N LEU A 26 -0.89 4.55 8.96
CA LEU A 26 0.50 4.22 9.31
C LEU A 26 0.81 2.74 9.06
N ALA A 27 -0.13 1.84 9.32
CA ALA A 27 0.01 0.42 9.00
C ALA A 27 0.19 0.21 7.48
N TRP A 28 -0.58 0.90 6.64
CA TRP A 28 -0.43 0.82 5.19
C TRP A 28 0.85 1.48 4.67
N MET A 29 1.29 2.59 5.28
CA MET A 29 2.57 3.21 4.95
C MET A 29 3.74 2.26 5.20
N ARG A 30 3.69 1.48 6.27
CA ARG A 30 4.67 0.41 6.52
C ARG A 30 4.64 -0.67 5.43
N THR A 31 3.47 -1.06 4.95
CA THR A 31 3.37 -2.01 3.83
C THR A 31 3.96 -1.42 2.54
N ALA A 32 3.70 -0.14 2.26
CA ALA A 32 4.28 0.55 1.11
C ALA A 32 5.81 0.59 1.17
N THR A 33 6.39 0.95 2.31
CA THR A 33 7.85 0.99 2.47
C THR A 33 8.47 -0.40 2.40
N ALA A 34 7.80 -1.43 2.94
CA ALA A 34 8.23 -2.81 2.80
C ALA A 34 8.28 -3.24 1.31
N PHE A 35 7.25 -2.92 0.52
CA PHE A 35 7.27 -3.20 -0.91
C PHE A 35 8.40 -2.47 -1.65
N VAL A 36 8.63 -1.20 -1.35
CA VAL A 36 9.73 -0.43 -1.96
C VAL A 36 11.08 -1.05 -1.61
N ALA A 37 11.31 -1.36 -0.34
CA ALA A 37 12.54 -1.99 0.13
C ALA A 37 12.75 -3.38 -0.52
N SER A 38 11.70 -4.19 -0.61
CA SER A 38 11.77 -5.49 -1.28
C SER A 38 12.06 -5.37 -2.77
N GLY A 39 11.43 -4.42 -3.48
CA GLY A 39 11.70 -4.19 -4.90
C GLY A 39 13.16 -3.78 -5.16
N LEU A 40 13.69 -2.88 -4.32
CA LEU A 40 15.10 -2.51 -4.34
C LEU A 40 16.01 -3.72 -4.02
N GLY A 41 15.63 -4.54 -3.03
CA GLY A 41 16.37 -5.74 -2.66
C GLY A 41 16.42 -6.78 -3.79
N VAL A 42 15.31 -6.99 -4.50
CA VAL A 42 15.26 -7.88 -5.68
C VAL A 42 16.20 -7.38 -6.77
N GLU A 43 16.21 -6.08 -7.07
CA GLU A 43 17.11 -5.54 -8.10
C GLU A 43 18.58 -5.58 -7.67
N ALA A 44 18.87 -5.29 -6.40
CA ALA A 44 20.23 -5.24 -5.88
C ALA A 44 20.88 -6.63 -5.71
N PHE A 45 20.10 -7.63 -5.27
CA PHE A 45 20.63 -8.94 -4.87
C PHE A 45 20.18 -10.10 -5.78
N GLY A 46 19.18 -9.90 -6.64
CA GLY A 46 18.61 -10.97 -7.45
C GLY A 46 19.42 -11.37 -8.68
N GLY A 47 20.52 -10.68 -9.00
CA GLY A 47 21.23 -10.85 -10.28
C GLY A 47 21.90 -12.21 -10.51
N SER A 48 22.26 -12.94 -9.46
CA SER A 48 22.81 -14.30 -9.58
C SER A 48 21.74 -15.38 -9.59
N LEU A 49 20.53 -15.08 -9.10
CA LEU A 49 19.46 -16.05 -8.86
C LEU A 49 18.32 -15.97 -9.88
N LEU A 50 18.11 -14.79 -10.48
CA LEU A 50 16.95 -14.51 -11.32
C LEU A 50 17.40 -14.08 -12.73
N PRO A 51 16.72 -14.57 -13.78
CA PRO A 51 16.89 -14.03 -15.12
C PRO A 51 16.63 -12.51 -15.14
N PRO A 52 17.37 -11.72 -15.95
CA PRO A 52 17.26 -10.26 -15.95
C PRO A 52 15.82 -9.75 -16.11
N ALA A 53 15.04 -10.36 -17.01
CA ALA A 53 13.65 -9.98 -17.23
C ALA A 53 12.75 -10.22 -16.01
N VAL A 54 12.93 -11.35 -15.31
CA VAL A 54 12.16 -11.69 -14.10
C VAL A 54 12.53 -10.78 -12.95
N ARG A 55 13.83 -10.53 -12.76
CA ARG A 55 14.33 -9.61 -11.73
C ARG A 55 13.76 -8.21 -11.89
N THR A 56 13.91 -7.62 -13.09
CA THR A 56 13.39 -6.28 -13.38
C THR A 56 11.86 -6.24 -13.28
N GLY A 57 11.16 -7.27 -13.74
CA GLY A 57 9.71 -7.38 -13.64
C GLY A 57 9.22 -7.40 -12.19
N LEU A 58 9.83 -8.22 -11.33
CA LEU A 58 9.51 -8.30 -9.90
C LEU A 58 9.85 -6.99 -9.17
N ALA A 59 11.02 -6.42 -9.44
CA ALA A 59 11.42 -5.14 -8.84
C ALA A 59 10.42 -4.03 -9.22
N ALA A 60 10.07 -3.90 -10.50
CA ALA A 60 9.09 -2.94 -10.97
C ALA A 60 7.70 -3.15 -10.34
N LEU A 61 7.22 -4.40 -10.30
CA LEU A 61 5.94 -4.74 -9.68
C LEU A 61 5.89 -4.33 -8.21
N LEU A 62 6.94 -4.64 -7.43
CA LEU A 62 7.03 -4.30 -6.02
C LEU A 62 7.11 -2.78 -5.80
N LEU A 63 7.93 -2.08 -6.58
CA LEU A 63 8.06 -0.61 -6.48
C LEU A 63 6.75 0.11 -6.83
N ILE A 64 6.10 -0.29 -7.92
CA ILE A 64 4.81 0.27 -8.33
C ILE A 64 3.75 -0.03 -7.27
N SER A 65 3.70 -1.26 -6.75
CA SER A 65 2.76 -1.64 -5.68
C SER A 65 2.98 -0.81 -4.42
N GLY A 66 4.23 -0.58 -4.02
CA GLY A 66 4.56 0.30 -2.90
C GLY A 66 4.07 1.74 -3.10
N ALA A 67 4.30 2.30 -4.29
CA ALA A 67 3.81 3.64 -4.65
C ALA A 67 2.28 3.71 -4.63
N VAL A 68 1.60 2.73 -5.23
CA VAL A 68 0.14 2.64 -5.24
C VAL A 68 -0.43 2.52 -3.83
N VAL A 69 0.14 1.68 -2.97
CA VAL A 69 -0.30 1.52 -1.56
C VAL A 69 -0.11 2.83 -0.78
N ALA A 70 0.99 3.55 -0.97
CA ALA A 70 1.23 4.83 -0.30
C ALA A 70 0.19 5.90 -0.71
N VAL A 71 -0.11 6.01 -2.01
CA VAL A 71 -1.11 6.96 -2.51
C VAL A 71 -2.51 6.55 -2.06
N ALA A 72 -2.87 5.26 -2.20
CA ALA A 72 -4.18 4.74 -1.83
C ALA A 72 -4.46 4.89 -0.33
N SER A 73 -3.46 4.65 0.54
CA SER A 73 -3.61 4.79 1.99
C SER A 73 -3.90 6.24 2.38
N PHE A 74 -3.24 7.21 1.74
CA PHE A 74 -3.48 8.63 1.96
C PHE A 74 -4.90 9.05 1.52
N VAL A 75 -5.33 8.61 0.34
CA VAL A 75 -6.69 8.88 -0.16
C VAL A 75 -7.76 8.25 0.74
N GLN A 76 -7.53 7.00 1.18
CA GLN A 76 -8.42 6.29 2.10
C GLN A 76 -8.50 7.03 3.44
N TRP A 77 -7.36 7.47 3.99
CA TRP A 77 -7.30 8.23 5.24
C TRP A 77 -8.14 9.51 5.18
N ILE A 78 -7.98 10.32 4.13
CA ILE A 78 -8.78 11.55 3.95
C ILE A 78 -10.26 11.23 3.79
N THR A 79 -10.59 10.18 3.02
CA THR A 79 -11.98 9.81 2.74
C THR A 79 -12.68 9.30 4.00
N ALA A 80 -12.01 8.49 4.81
CA ALA A 80 -12.52 8.01 6.09
C ALA A 80 -12.73 9.17 7.08
N GLU A 81 -11.77 10.11 7.17
CA GLU A 81 -11.89 11.29 8.03
C GLU A 81 -13.09 12.18 7.63
N ARG A 82 -13.30 12.39 6.31
CA ARG A 82 -14.48 13.10 5.80
C ARG A 82 -15.78 12.37 6.10
N ALA A 83 -15.79 11.03 6.00
CA ALA A 83 -16.98 10.23 6.30
C ALA A 83 -17.34 10.32 7.80
N LEU A 84 -16.34 10.26 8.68
CA LEU A 84 -16.50 10.43 10.13
C LEU A 84 -17.09 11.80 10.47
N ARG A 85 -16.59 12.88 9.85
CA ARG A 85 -17.11 14.26 10.05
C ARG A 85 -18.55 14.47 9.58
N THR A 86 -18.98 13.68 8.60
CA THR A 86 -20.31 13.81 7.96
C THR A 86 -21.30 12.71 8.39
N GLY A 87 -20.92 11.84 9.33
CA GLY A 87 -21.76 10.73 9.79
C GLY A 87 -22.08 9.69 8.70
N ARG A 88 -21.27 9.62 7.64
CA ARG A 88 -21.46 8.68 6.53
C ARG A 88 -20.82 7.33 6.83
N THR A 89 -21.30 6.29 6.15
CA THR A 89 -20.72 4.94 6.21
C THR A 89 -19.26 4.94 5.79
N LEU A 90 -18.43 4.18 6.51
CA LEU A 90 -17.00 4.04 6.19
C LEU A 90 -16.79 3.26 4.89
N PRO A 91 -15.82 3.65 4.05
CA PRO A 91 -15.51 2.94 2.81
C PRO A 91 -14.93 1.55 3.09
N VAL A 92 -15.30 0.56 2.25
CA VAL A 92 -14.84 -0.83 2.36
C VAL A 92 -13.34 -0.91 1.98
N PRO A 93 -12.48 -1.49 2.82
CA PRO A 93 -11.04 -1.52 2.58
C PRO A 93 -10.65 -2.62 1.56
N VAL A 94 -10.62 -2.27 0.28
CA VAL A 94 -10.21 -3.18 -0.82
C VAL A 94 -8.70 -3.41 -0.91
N MET A 95 -7.88 -2.66 -0.18
CA MET A 95 -6.41 -2.73 -0.26
C MET A 95 -5.86 -4.06 0.25
N ALA A 96 -6.44 -4.64 1.30
CA ALA A 96 -5.96 -5.90 1.90
C ALA A 96 -5.94 -7.09 0.92
N PRO A 97 -7.05 -7.44 0.23
CA PRO A 97 -7.01 -8.52 -0.74
C PRO A 97 -6.05 -8.24 -1.90
N VAL A 98 -5.95 -6.99 -2.38
CA VAL A 98 -5.05 -6.61 -3.47
C VAL A 98 -3.58 -6.82 -3.09
N VAL A 99 -3.18 -6.33 -1.91
CA VAL A 99 -1.82 -6.54 -1.37
C VAL A 99 -1.52 -8.02 -1.20
N GLY A 100 -2.50 -8.81 -0.72
CA GLY A 100 -2.38 -10.26 -0.61
C GLY A 100 -2.11 -10.94 -1.95
N VAL A 101 -2.87 -10.58 -3.00
CA VAL A 101 -2.68 -11.13 -4.35
C VAL A 101 -1.30 -10.78 -4.90
N VAL A 102 -0.84 -9.53 -4.76
CA VAL A 102 0.50 -9.12 -5.19
C VAL A 102 1.58 -9.96 -4.49
N LEU A 103 1.46 -10.17 -3.18
CA LEU A 103 2.41 -11.01 -2.44
C LEU A 103 2.40 -12.46 -2.92
N VAL A 104 1.22 -13.04 -3.16
CA VAL A 104 1.11 -14.41 -3.68
C VAL A 104 1.77 -14.54 -5.05
N VAL A 105 1.56 -13.58 -5.95
CA VAL A 105 2.20 -13.58 -7.28
C VAL A 105 3.72 -13.50 -7.15
N CYS A 106 4.24 -12.54 -6.38
CA CYS A 106 5.69 -12.39 -6.17
C CYS A 106 6.31 -13.67 -5.56
N ALA A 107 5.68 -14.24 -4.53
CA ALA A 107 6.15 -15.46 -3.88
C ALA A 107 6.14 -16.65 -4.84
N SER A 108 5.08 -16.81 -5.63
CA SER A 108 4.95 -17.91 -6.59
C SER A 108 6.03 -17.84 -7.66
N VAL A 109 6.30 -16.65 -8.21
CA VAL A 109 7.37 -16.45 -9.20
C VAL A 109 8.73 -16.79 -8.60
N LEU A 110 9.02 -16.30 -7.39
CA LEU A 110 10.30 -16.59 -6.72
C LEU A 110 10.47 -18.10 -6.45
N VAL A 111 9.42 -18.79 -5.99
CA VAL A 111 9.46 -20.25 -5.78
C VAL A 111 9.76 -20.99 -7.08
N VAL A 112 9.12 -20.61 -8.20
CA VAL A 112 9.38 -21.24 -9.50
C VAL A 112 10.83 -21.06 -9.93
N GLU A 113 11.41 -19.86 -9.78
CA GLU A 113 12.79 -19.60 -10.16
C GLU A 113 13.80 -20.33 -9.24
N VAL A 114 13.52 -20.42 -7.94
CA VAL A 114 14.36 -21.18 -6.99
C VAL A 114 14.35 -22.68 -7.30
N LEU A 115 13.22 -23.24 -7.70
CA LEU A 115 13.12 -24.66 -8.06
C LEU A 115 13.76 -24.99 -9.42
N ARG A 116 14.01 -23.99 -10.25
CA ARG A 116 14.71 -24.14 -11.54
C ARG A 116 16.23 -24.08 -11.42
N PHE A 117 16.72 -23.54 -10.30
CA PHE A 117 18.14 -23.36 -9.99
C PHE A 117 18.76 -24.67 -9.49
#